data_AF-A0A497V8S9-F1
#
_entry.id   AF-A0A497V8S9-F1
#
_cell.length_a   1.000
_cell.length_b   1.000
_cell.length_c   1.000
_cell.angle_alpha   90.00
_cell.angle_beta   90.00
_cell.angle_gamma   90.00
#
_symmetry.space_group_name_H-M   'P 1'
#
loop_
_entity.id
_entity.type
_entity.pdbx_description
1 polymer ?
#
loop_
_entity_poly.entity_id
_entity_poly.type
_entity_poly.pdbx_seq_one_letter_code
_entity_poly.pdbx_strand_id
1 'polypeptide(L)' 'MEKHLVDHDIEIVGENEKLYRCSCCKHFTLNTVGEYSICRLCYWEDDGTLPDEVDRFSHPNGSTLNDYKNDFEKR' A
#
# COMPACT_ATOMS: atom_id res chain seq x y z
N MET A 1 -25.32 -26.24 7.73
CA MET A 1 -24.69 -27.27 6.88
C MET A 1 -23.39 -26.67 6.34
N GLU A 2 -22.30 -26.83 7.08
CA GLU A 2 -20.99 -26.31 6.69
C GLU A 2 -20.31 -27.31 5.76
N LYS A 3 -20.08 -26.91 4.51
CA LYS A 3 -19.31 -27.72 3.57
C LYS A 3 -17.83 -27.53 3.87
N HIS A 4 -17.25 -28.48 4.58
CA HIS A 4 -15.81 -28.54 4.76
C HIS A 4 -15.19 -29.06 3.45
N LEU A 5 -14.36 -28.23 2.80
CA LEU A 5 -13.66 -28.54 1.55
C LEU A 5 -12.38 -29.39 1.77
N VAL A 6 -12.29 -30.05 2.92
CA VAL A 6 -11.12 -30.86 3.30
C VAL A 6 -11.19 -32.17 2.50
N ASP A 7 -10.05 -32.62 1.95
CA ASP A 7 -9.88 -33.79 1.04
C ASP A 7 -10.20 -33.62 -0.46
N HIS A 8 -10.11 -32.40 -1.01
CA HIS A 8 -10.12 -32.19 -2.46
C HIS A 8 -8.85 -31.51 -2.97
N ASP A 9 -8.32 -32.00 -4.10
CA ASP A 9 -7.31 -31.29 -4.87
C ASP A 9 -7.96 -30.07 -5.52
N ILE A 10 -7.65 -28.88 -4.98
CA ILE A 10 -8.16 -27.59 -5.48
C ILE A 10 -7.04 -26.91 -6.25
N GLU A 11 -7.27 -26.68 -7.55
CA GLU A 11 -6.41 -25.84 -8.38
C GLU A 11 -6.97 -24.41 -8.38
N ILE A 12 -6.15 -23.44 -7.92
CA ILE A 12 -6.48 -22.02 -7.98
C ILE A 12 -5.87 -21.45 -9.26
N VAL A 13 -6.73 -20.96 -10.16
CA VAL A 13 -6.34 -20.35 -11.43
C VAL A 13 -6.67 -18.86 -11.43
N GLY A 14 -5.78 -18.04 -12.00
CA GLY A 14 -5.98 -16.59 -12.11
C GLY A 14 -4.67 -15.84 -12.33
N GLU A 15 -4.78 -14.58 -12.75
CA GLU A 15 -3.65 -13.67 -12.80
C GLU A 15 -3.49 -12.96 -11.47
N ASN A 16 -2.24 -12.74 -11.05
CA ASN A 16 -1.98 -11.89 -9.89
C ASN A 16 -2.21 -10.43 -10.27
N GLU A 17 -2.93 -9.70 -9.43
CA GLU A 17 -3.06 -8.26 -9.58
C GLU A 17 -1.68 -7.60 -9.49
N LYS A 18 -1.38 -6.73 -10.46
CA LYS A 18 -0.13 -5.97 -10.46
C LYS A 18 -0.27 -4.78 -9.53
N LEU A 19 0.33 -4.89 -8.35
CA LEU A 19 0.41 -3.81 -7.38
C LEU A 19 1.76 -3.09 -7.45
N TYR A 20 1.76 -1.85 -6.98
CA TYR A 20 2.93 -0.98 -6.90
C TYR A 20 3.32 -0.70 -5.45
N ARG A 21 4.61 -0.39 -5.28
CA ARG A 21 5.23 -0.17 -3.98
C ARG A 21 4.80 1.18 -3.41
N CYS A 22 4.23 1.18 -2.22
CA CYS A 22 3.96 2.42 -1.48
C CYS A 22 5.27 3.14 -1.10
N SER A 23 5.32 4.45 -1.32
CA SER A 23 6.47 5.31 -0.97
C SER A 23 6.75 5.38 0.53
N CYS A 24 5.71 5.21 1.36
CA CYS A 24 5.79 5.13 2.82
C CYS A 24 6.24 3.73 3.28
N CYS A 25 5.35 2.75 3.33
CA CYS A 25 5.61 1.45 3.98
C CYS A 25 6.35 0.41 3.14
N LYS A 26 6.65 0.71 1.87
CA LYS A 26 7.36 -0.17 0.93
C LYS A 26 6.66 -1.50 0.58
N HIS A 27 5.43 -1.73 1.02
CA HIS A 27 4.61 -2.88 0.59
C HIS A 27 3.91 -2.62 -0.76
N PHE A 28 3.67 -3.69 -1.52
CA PHE A 28 2.91 -3.65 -2.77
C PHE A 28 1.41 -3.56 -2.48
N THR A 29 0.88 -2.34 -2.53
CA THR A 29 -0.48 -2.01 -2.05
C THR A 29 -1.20 -0.99 -2.92
N LEU A 30 -0.48 -0.30 -3.81
CA LEU A 30 -1.06 0.72 -4.67
C LEU A 30 -1.47 0.08 -6.00
N ASN A 31 -2.64 0.46 -6.52
CA ASN A 31 -3.10 0.01 -7.83
C ASN A 31 -2.47 0.84 -8.97
N THR A 32 -2.06 2.07 -8.66
CA THR A 32 -1.44 3.04 -9.57
C THR A 32 -0.26 3.74 -8.89
N VAL A 33 0.57 4.47 -9.66
CA VAL A 33 1.69 5.27 -9.14
C VAL A 33 1.53 6.71 -9.60
N GLY A 34 1.61 7.65 -8.67
CA GLY A 34 1.43 9.09 -8.92
C GLY A 34 0.00 9.49 -9.27
N GLU A 35 -0.97 8.59 -9.10
CA GLU A 35 -2.40 8.82 -9.39
C GLU A 35 -3.26 8.71 -8.13
N TYR A 36 -2.78 9.23 -7.00
CA TYR A 36 -3.56 9.40 -5.77
C TYR A 36 -4.09 8.09 -5.15
N SER A 37 -3.47 6.94 -5.47
CA SER A 37 -3.77 5.67 -4.80
C SER A 37 -3.46 5.78 -3.30
N ILE A 38 -4.38 5.33 -2.45
CA ILE A 38 -4.19 5.31 -0.99
C ILE A 38 -3.72 3.93 -0.54
N CYS A 39 -2.60 3.87 0.17
CA CYS A 39 -2.07 2.62 0.73
C CYS A 39 -2.97 2.09 1.84
N ARG A 40 -3.56 0.90 1.67
CA ARG A 40 -4.41 0.25 2.70
C ARG A 40 -3.70 -0.15 4.00
N LEU A 41 -2.36 -0.08 4.07
CA LEU A 41 -1.60 -0.45 5.27
C LEU A 41 -1.18 0.76 6.10
N CYS A 42 -0.65 1.80 5.45
CA CYS A 42 -0.14 2.99 6.12
C CYS A 42 -0.98 4.24 5.92
N TYR A 43 -2.00 4.17 5.05
CA TYR A 43 -2.93 5.25 4.72
C TYR A 43 -2.32 6.47 4.00
N TRP A 44 -1.06 6.41 3.57
CA TRP A 44 -0.47 7.41 2.70
C TRP A 44 -1.13 7.40 1.30
N GLU A 45 -1.65 8.54 0.88
CA GLU A 45 -2.05 8.84 -0.50
C GLU A 45 -0.81 9.17 -1.33
N ASP A 46 -0.65 8.47 -2.46
CA ASP A 46 0.44 8.71 -3.41
C ASP A 46 0.24 10.03 -4.17
N ASP A 47 0.62 11.13 -3.51
CA ASP A 47 0.52 12.51 -3.98
C ASP A 47 1.66 12.94 -4.93
N GLY A 48 2.50 11.99 -5.36
CA GLY A 48 3.65 12.25 -6.23
C GLY A 48 4.90 12.76 -5.51
N THR A 49 4.96 12.71 -4.18
CA THR A 49 6.18 13.06 -3.43
C THR A 49 7.41 12.29 -3.91
N LEU A 50 8.45 13.02 -4.31
CA LEU A 50 9.69 12.44 -4.81
C LEU A 50 10.60 11.93 -3.67
N PRO A 51 11.55 11.01 -3.94
CA PRO A 51 12.45 10.47 -2.92
C PRO A 51 13.33 11.48 -2.19
N ASP A 52 13.58 12.65 -2.79
CA ASP A 52 14.35 13.78 -2.24
C ASP A 52 13.46 14.83 -1.55
N GLU A 53 12.15 14.66 -1.57
CA GLU A 53 11.15 15.57 -1.00
C GLU A 53 10.43 14.96 0.22
N VAL A 54 11.04 13.99 0.90
CA VAL A 54 10.35 13.21 1.96
C VAL A 54 9.86 14.07 3.14
N ASP A 55 10.48 15.22 3.35
CA ASP A 55 10.12 16.19 4.39
C ASP A 55 9.21 17.32 3.86
N ARG A 56 8.83 17.29 2.57
CA ARG A 56 7.83 18.20 2.00
C ARG A 56 6.48 17.92 2.65
N PHE A 57 5.81 18.96 3.12
CA PHE A 57 4.46 18.82 3.66
C PHE A 57 3.48 18.42 2.56
N SER A 58 2.83 17.27 2.75
CA SER A 58 1.79 16.77 1.87
C SER A 58 0.42 17.18 2.43
N HIS A 59 -0.25 18.10 1.73
CA HIS A 59 -1.59 18.55 2.09
C HIS A 59 -2.63 17.42 2.15
N PRO A 60 -2.76 16.51 1.17
CA PRO A 60 -3.75 15.44 1.26
C PRO A 60 -3.46 14.46 2.42
N ASN A 61 -2.20 14.27 2.78
CA ASN A 61 -1.79 13.38 3.88
C ASN A 61 -1.76 14.08 5.25
N GLY A 62 -1.84 15.42 5.29
CA GLY A 62 -1.77 16.23 6.51
C GLY A 62 -0.43 16.14 7.26
N SER A 63 0.64 15.67 6.61
CA SER A 63 1.94 15.42 7.23
C SER A 63 3.04 15.27 6.15
N THR A 64 4.27 14.96 6.57
CA THR A 64 5.37 14.62 5.66
C THR A 64 5.43 13.11 5.40
N LEU A 65 6.05 12.71 4.29
CA LEU A 65 6.27 11.29 4.00
C LEU A 65 7.19 10.65 5.03
N ASN A 66 8.15 11.41 5.57
CA ASN A 66 9.07 10.95 6.58
C ASN A 66 8.37 10.69 7.93
N ASP A 67 7.46 11.57 8.35
CA ASP A 67 6.65 11.37 9.56
C ASP A 67 5.79 10.10 9.45
N TYR A 68 5.13 9.88 8.30
CA TYR A 68 4.35 8.66 8.06
C TYR A 68 5.21 7.39 8.09
N LYS A 69 6.43 7.42 7.55
CA LYS A 69 7.37 6.29 7.65
C LYS A 69 7.69 6.00 9.11
N ASN A 70 8.08 7.03 9.86
CA ASN A 70 8.41 6.89 11.28
C ASN A 70 7.24 6.34 12.10
N ASP A 71 6.01 6.76 11.81
CA ASP A 71 4.82 6.27 12.51
C ASP A 71 4.41 4.86 12.10
N PHE A 72 4.67 4.46 10.85
CA PHE A 72 4.45 3.09 10.41
C PHE A 72 5.46 2.13 11.02
N GLU A 73 6.74 2.53 11.15
CA GLU A 73 7.80 1.71 11.75
C GLU A 73 7.57 1.39 13.24
N LYS A 74 6.74 2.19 13.93
CA LYS A 74 6.39 1.98 15.35
C LYS A 74 5.21 1.02 15.57
N ARG A 75 4.53 0.58 14.50
CA ARG A 75 3.35 -0.31 14.57
C ARG A 75 3.75 -1.77 14.59
#